data_AF-A0A415G9H1-F1
#
_entry.id   AF-A0A415G9H1-F1
#
_cell.length_a   1.000
_cell.length_b   1.000
_cell.length_c   1.000
_cell.angle_alpha   90.00
_cell.angle_beta   90.00
_cell.angle_gamma   90.00
#
_symmetry.space_group_name_H-M   'P 1'
#
loop_
_entity.id
_entity.type
_entity.pdbx_description
1 polymer ?
#
loop_
_entity_poly.entity_id
_entity_poly.type
_entity_poly.pdbx_seq_one_letter_code
_entity_poly.pdbx_strand_id
1 'polypeptide(L)'
;MKWLLKISYSWGDEEPYQEFNSFEEAWDTAKKYACNEAEIASIEANDETCEIGLTFEKEEDRGRISLHYTYDNSYCYYDVLPQEVTDTDCIRQPEKADTIKISMDGGYLAIDKSQDSDYPGVDIEFVPDNEKELLYTRPRIVIEKPKGEKLHCLIWNDKSSEDYSDKIVFEN
;
A
#
# COMPACT_ATOMS: atom_id res chain seq x y z
N MET A 1 22.90 0.26 11.15
CA MET A 1 21.55 0.58 10.67
C MET A 1 20.62 0.32 11.83
N LYS A 2 19.72 1.26 12.12
CA LYS A 2 18.72 1.12 13.18
C LYS A 2 17.41 0.67 12.56
N TRP A 3 16.54 0.11 13.39
CA TRP A 3 15.25 -0.42 12.97
C TRP A 3 14.14 0.20 13.81
N LEU A 4 13.03 0.51 13.18
CA LEU A 4 11.86 1.11 13.81
C LEU A 4 10.75 0.07 13.89
N LEU A 5 10.11 -0.02 15.06
CA LEU A 5 8.79 -0.60 15.20
C LEU A 5 7.76 0.54 15.22
N LYS A 6 6.86 0.53 14.25
CA LYS A 6 5.68 1.39 14.21
C LYS A 6 4.44 0.56 14.53
N ILE A 7 3.62 1.04 15.46
CA ILE A 7 2.32 0.45 15.76
C ILE A 7 1.27 1.47 15.35
N SER A 8 0.32 1.05 14.51
CA SER A 8 -0.75 1.92 14.00
C SER A 8 -2.06 1.18 13.93
N TYR A 9 -3.16 1.93 13.97
CA TYR A 9 -4.49 1.37 14.01
C TYR A 9 -5.33 1.86 12.83
N SER A 10 -6.24 1.02 12.33
CA SER A 10 -7.08 1.38 11.18
C SER A 10 -8.02 2.57 11.44
N TRP A 11 -8.22 2.95 12.71
CA TRP A 11 -8.99 4.14 13.11
C TRP A 11 -8.15 5.41 13.26
N GLY A 12 -6.86 5.37 12.93
CA GLY A 12 -6.00 6.55 12.76
C GLY A 12 -5.10 6.90 13.95
N ASP A 13 -5.12 6.12 15.02
CA ASP A 13 -4.18 6.28 16.14
C ASP A 13 -2.83 5.62 15.80
N GLU A 14 -1.76 6.13 16.43
CA GLU A 14 -0.41 5.57 16.32
C GLU A 14 0.31 5.63 17.67
N GLU A 15 1.09 4.60 17.99
CA GLU A 15 1.99 4.61 19.14
C GLU A 15 3.33 5.29 18.78
N PRO A 16 4.08 5.81 19.79
CA PRO A 16 5.43 6.30 19.56
C PRO A 16 6.34 5.24 18.93
N TYR A 17 7.18 5.67 17.97
CA TYR A 17 8.19 4.81 17.37
C TYR A 17 9.13 4.22 18.43
N GLN A 18 9.44 2.94 18.29
CA GLN A 18 10.44 2.25 19.11
C GLN A 18 11.65 1.91 18.26
N GLU A 19 12.84 2.25 18.74
CA GLU A 19 14.09 2.03 18.02
C GLU A 19 14.84 0.79 18.51
N PHE A 20 15.36 0.01 17.57
CA PHE A 20 16.10 -1.22 17.81
C PHE A 20 17.43 -1.24 17.06
N ASN A 21 18.37 -2.08 17.51
CA ASN A 21 19.69 -2.19 16.90
C ASN A 21 19.75 -3.21 15.76
N SER A 22 18.76 -4.08 15.64
CA SER A 22 18.64 -5.05 14.55
C SER A 22 17.19 -5.30 14.15
N PHE A 23 17.00 -5.82 12.93
CA PHE A 23 15.71 -6.26 12.44
C PHE A 23 15.14 -7.35 13.34
N GLU A 24 15.96 -8.31 13.74
CA GLU A 24 15.53 -9.46 14.55
C GLU A 24 14.98 -9.01 15.90
N GLU A 25 15.61 -8.02 16.55
CA GLU A 25 15.16 -7.48 17.83
C GLU A 25 13.79 -6.78 17.69
N ALA A 26 13.65 -5.94 16.65
CA ALA A 26 12.39 -5.28 16.33
C ALA A 26 11.28 -6.28 15.96
N TRP A 27 11.61 -7.29 15.15
CA TRP A 27 10.68 -8.32 14.68
C TRP A 27 10.22 -9.25 15.81
N ASP A 28 11.13 -9.67 16.69
CA ASP A 28 10.76 -10.45 17.88
C ASP A 28 9.87 -9.66 18.83
N THR A 29 10.11 -8.35 18.95
CA THR A 29 9.29 -7.45 19.76
C THR A 29 7.89 -7.26 19.15
N ALA A 30 7.82 -7.02 17.83
CA ALA A 30 6.57 -6.91 17.08
C ALA A 30 5.70 -8.16 17.25
N LYS A 31 6.28 -9.36 17.06
CA LYS A 31 5.57 -10.63 17.27
C LYS A 31 5.05 -10.76 18.69
N LYS A 32 5.86 -10.42 19.69
CA LYS A 32 5.45 -10.49 21.10
C LYS A 32 4.26 -9.58 21.39
N TYR A 33 4.29 -8.34 20.89
CA TYR A 33 3.20 -7.40 21.08
C TYR A 33 1.94 -7.83 20.35
N ALA A 34 2.04 -8.21 19.08
CA ALA A 34 0.90 -8.69 18.30
C ALA A 34 0.22 -9.92 18.94
N CYS A 35 1.00 -10.90 19.40
CA CYS A 35 0.44 -12.07 20.08
C CYS A 35 -0.20 -11.72 21.43
N ASN A 36 0.40 -10.82 22.20
CA ASN A 36 -0.16 -10.38 23.49
C ASN A 36 -1.45 -9.60 23.30
N GLU A 37 -1.50 -8.74 22.27
CA GLU A 37 -2.71 -8.01 21.88
C GLU A 37 -3.82 -8.96 21.42
N ALA A 38 -3.48 -9.97 20.60
CA ALA A 38 -4.43 -11.01 20.19
C ALA A 38 -5.06 -11.73 21.39
N GLU A 39 -4.25 -12.06 22.40
CA GLU A 39 -4.69 -12.72 23.62
C GLU A 39 -5.60 -11.81 24.45
N ILE A 40 -5.23 -10.54 24.65
CA ILE A 40 -6.06 -9.55 25.36
C ILE A 40 -7.40 -9.36 24.64
N ALA A 41 -7.38 -9.12 23.33
CA ALA A 41 -8.57 -8.92 22.52
C ALA A 41 -9.51 -10.14 22.54
N SER A 42 -8.93 -11.35 22.52
CA SER A 42 -9.70 -12.59 22.67
C SER A 42 -10.34 -12.75 24.05
N ILE A 43 -9.70 -12.25 25.12
CA ILE A 43 -10.24 -12.30 26.49
C ILE A 43 -11.33 -11.24 26.69
N GLU A 44 -11.11 -10.02 26.19
CA GLU A 44 -12.02 -8.88 26.40
C GLU A 44 -13.36 -9.02 25.66
N ALA A 45 -13.41 -9.84 24.60
CA ALA A 45 -14.61 -10.04 23.79
C ALA A 45 -15.75 -10.84 24.45
N ASN A 46 -15.66 -11.15 25.75
CA ASN A 46 -16.76 -11.54 26.65
C ASN A 46 -17.95 -12.30 25.98
N ASP A 47 -17.75 -13.57 25.62
CA ASP A 47 -18.74 -14.52 25.06
C ASP A 47 -19.24 -14.27 23.62
N GLU A 48 -18.81 -13.22 22.93
CA GLU A 48 -18.96 -13.14 21.47
C GLU A 48 -17.85 -13.97 20.80
N THR A 49 -18.16 -14.65 19.69
CA THR A 49 -17.16 -15.39 18.91
C THR A 49 -16.17 -14.40 18.29
N CYS A 50 -15.15 -14.04 19.06
CA CYS A 50 -14.08 -13.15 18.62
C CYS A 50 -13.02 -14.00 17.92
N GLU A 51 -13.03 -13.95 16.59
CA GLU A 51 -11.93 -14.46 15.79
C GLU A 51 -10.93 -13.31 15.63
N ILE A 52 -9.67 -13.56 15.98
CA ILE A 52 -8.58 -12.61 15.74
C ILE A 52 -7.72 -13.17 14.62
N GLY A 53 -7.75 -12.51 13.47
CA GLY A 53 -6.87 -12.82 12.36
C GLY A 53 -5.45 -12.31 12.65
N LEU A 54 -4.44 -13.16 12.44
CA LEU A 54 -3.03 -12.81 12.57
C LEU A 54 -2.30 -13.14 11.27
N THR A 55 -1.80 -12.11 10.59
CA THR A 55 -1.05 -12.26 9.34
C THR A 55 0.37 -11.77 9.53
N PHE A 56 1.35 -12.56 9.05
CA PHE A 56 2.77 -12.22 9.11
C PHE A 56 3.31 -12.07 7.69
N GLU A 57 3.77 -10.87 7.38
CA GLU A 57 4.39 -10.53 6.10
C GLU A 57 5.84 -10.15 6.39
N LYS A 58 6.79 -10.90 5.82
CA LYS A 58 8.22 -10.67 6.06
C LYS A 58 8.96 -10.64 4.74
N GLU A 59 9.74 -9.59 4.54
CA GLU A 59 10.60 -9.38 3.38
C GLU A 59 12.07 -9.28 3.84
N GLU A 60 12.99 -9.00 2.91
CA GLU A 60 14.42 -8.90 3.19
C GLU A 60 14.77 -7.65 4.01
N ASP A 61 14.04 -6.55 3.81
CA ASP A 61 14.32 -5.24 4.41
C ASP A 61 13.18 -4.70 5.29
N ARG A 62 12.08 -5.45 5.50
CA ARG A 62 10.91 -5.02 6.27
C ARG A 62 10.05 -6.18 6.73
N GLY A 63 9.12 -5.91 7.64
CA GLY A 63 8.06 -6.84 7.99
C GLY A 63 6.84 -6.16 8.55
N ARG A 64 5.67 -6.76 8.35
CA ARG A 64 4.38 -6.33 8.88
C ARG A 64 3.69 -7.49 9.58
N ILE A 65 3.11 -7.21 10.75
CA ILE A 65 2.15 -8.11 11.39
C ILE A 65 0.82 -7.37 11.44
N SER A 66 -0.22 -8.00 10.91
CA SER A 66 -1.58 -7.44 10.88
C SER A 66 -2.46 -8.26 11.81
N LEU A 67 -3.02 -7.60 12.82
CA LEU A 67 -4.07 -8.11 13.69
C LEU A 67 -5.42 -7.65 13.13
N HIS A 68 -6.32 -8.57 12.84
CA HIS A 68 -7.67 -8.29 12.34
C HIS A 68 -8.71 -8.67 13.38
N TYR A 69 -9.41 -7.67 13.89
CA TYR A 69 -10.53 -7.84 14.81
C TYR A 69 -11.79 -8.12 13.99
N THR A 70 -12.23 -9.38 13.88
CA THR A 70 -13.31 -9.74 12.94
C THR A 70 -14.68 -9.21 13.34
N TYR A 71 -14.87 -8.81 14.60
CA TYR A 71 -16.16 -8.35 15.11
C TYR A 71 -16.53 -6.95 14.61
N ASP A 72 -15.55 -6.08 14.37
CA ASP A 72 -15.75 -4.72 13.86
C ASP A 72 -14.95 -4.41 12.58
N ASN A 73 -14.23 -5.41 12.05
CA ASN A 73 -13.41 -5.34 10.85
C ASN A 73 -12.34 -4.23 10.94
N SER A 74 -11.81 -4.01 12.15
CA SER A 74 -10.70 -3.11 12.42
C SER A 74 -9.35 -3.83 12.44
N TYR A 75 -8.26 -3.06 12.39
CA TYR A 75 -6.91 -3.60 12.33
C TYR A 75 -5.93 -2.88 13.25
N CYS A 76 -4.98 -3.65 13.80
CA CYS A 76 -3.76 -3.17 14.41
C CYS A 76 -2.56 -3.68 13.60
N TYR A 77 -1.64 -2.78 13.25
CA TYR A 77 -0.48 -3.07 12.42
C TYR A 77 0.82 -2.86 13.20
N TYR A 78 1.73 -3.82 13.07
CA TYR A 78 3.08 -3.76 13.61
C TYR A 78 4.08 -3.79 12.46
N ASP A 79 4.62 -2.63 12.09
CA ASP A 79 5.57 -2.47 11.00
C ASP A 79 7.00 -2.39 11.53
N VAL A 80 7.88 -3.25 11.01
CA VAL A 80 9.32 -3.19 11.25
C VAL A 80 10.00 -2.67 9.99
N LEU A 81 10.59 -1.47 10.10
CA LEU A 81 11.15 -0.72 8.99
C LEU A 81 12.60 -0.32 9.29
N PRO A 82 13.47 -0.19 8.28
CA PRO A 82 14.78 0.40 8.48
C PRO A 82 14.62 1.88 8.83
N GLN A 83 15.39 2.37 9.80
CA GLN A 83 15.51 3.80 10.08
C GLN A 83 16.38 4.41 8.96
N GLU A 84 15.85 4.54 7.75
CA GLU A 84 16.53 5.33 6.72
C GLU A 84 16.57 6.78 7.19
N VAL A 85 17.78 7.33 7.22
CA VAL A 85 18.02 8.72 7.64
C VAL A 85 17.41 9.64 6.60
N THR A 86 16.17 10.08 6.81
CA THR A 86 15.71 11.46 6.59
C THR A 86 14.27 11.63 7.09
N ASP A 87 14.09 12.63 7.95
CA ASP A 87 12.83 13.27 8.30
C ASP A 87 12.11 13.79 7.04
N THR A 88 11.35 12.97 6.31
CA THR A 88 10.25 13.47 5.44
C THR A 88 9.15 12.47 5.02
N ASP A 89 9.23 11.17 5.31
CA ASP A 89 8.29 10.19 4.69
C ASP A 89 7.11 9.72 5.57
N CYS A 90 6.85 10.35 6.72
CA CYS A 90 5.83 9.88 7.67
C CYS A 90 4.52 10.69 7.64
N ILE A 91 3.80 10.72 6.52
CA ILE A 91 2.32 10.78 6.52
C ILE A 91 1.81 9.91 5.36
N ARG A 92 1.55 8.63 5.60
CA ARG A 92 0.60 7.86 4.76
C ARG A 92 -0.70 7.71 5.54
N GLN A 93 -1.65 8.57 5.17
CA GLN A 93 -3.09 8.40 5.37
C GLN A 93 -3.59 7.13 4.64
N PRO A 94 -4.78 6.61 4.99
CA PRO A 94 -5.19 5.23 4.70
C PRO A 94 -5.14 4.90 3.20
N GLU A 95 -4.48 3.77 2.95
CA GLU A 95 -4.37 2.94 1.73
C GLU A 95 -4.70 3.59 0.38
N LYS A 96 -3.65 4.11 -0.27
CA LYS A 96 -3.56 4.11 -1.74
C LYS A 96 -2.76 2.87 -2.14
N ALA A 97 -3.38 2.03 -2.97
CA ALA A 97 -2.79 0.81 -3.52
C ALA A 97 -1.29 0.92 -3.84
N ASP A 98 -0.53 -0.14 -3.58
CA ASP A 98 0.91 -0.22 -3.85
C ASP A 98 1.23 0.13 -5.31
N THR A 99 1.54 1.40 -5.54
CA THR A 99 2.08 1.88 -6.80
C THR A 99 3.46 1.25 -6.99
N ILE A 100 3.62 0.39 -8.01
CA ILE A 100 4.94 -0.12 -8.38
C ILE A 100 5.66 1.00 -9.13
N LYS A 101 6.88 1.34 -8.69
CA LYS A 101 7.72 2.34 -9.35
C LYS A 101 8.93 1.70 -10.02
N ILE A 102 9.13 1.98 -11.30
CA ILE A 102 10.27 1.51 -12.08
C ILE A 102 11.08 2.72 -12.54
N SER A 103 12.22 2.96 -11.90
CA SER A 103 13.12 4.06 -12.24
C SER A 103 13.81 3.85 -13.58
N MET A 104 14.02 4.94 -14.31
CA MET A 104 14.74 4.98 -15.58
C MET A 104 15.40 6.34 -15.80
N ASP A 105 16.24 6.47 -16.84
CA ASP A 105 16.85 7.75 -17.16
C ASP A 105 15.77 8.81 -17.47
N GLY A 106 15.74 9.87 -16.65
CA GLY A 106 14.84 11.01 -16.81
C GLY A 106 13.47 10.90 -16.12
N GLY A 107 13.22 9.84 -15.35
CA GLY A 107 11.97 9.68 -14.60
C GLY A 107 11.73 8.26 -14.07
N TYR A 108 10.46 7.92 -13.87
CA TYR A 108 10.02 6.58 -13.51
C TYR A 108 8.66 6.25 -14.12
N LEU A 109 8.36 4.95 -14.24
CA LEU A 109 7.00 4.48 -14.47
C LEU A 109 6.32 4.22 -13.12
N ALA A 110 5.14 4.78 -12.93
CA ALA A 110 4.22 4.43 -11.87
C ALA A 110 3.18 3.46 -12.42
N ILE A 111 2.98 2.34 -11.73
CA ILE A 111 1.99 1.33 -12.11
C ILE A 111 1.02 1.16 -10.94
N ASP A 112 -0.23 1.50 -11.17
CA ASP A 112 -1.30 1.46 -10.17
C ASP A 112 -2.35 0.42 -10.56
N LYS A 113 -2.74 -0.45 -9.61
CA LYS A 113 -3.92 -1.31 -9.81
C LYS A 113 -5.20 -0.46 -9.82
N SER A 114 -6.13 -0.77 -10.73
CA SER A 114 -7.45 -0.15 -10.72
C SER A 114 -8.15 -0.40 -9.39
N GLN A 115 -8.75 0.64 -8.83
CA GLN A 115 -9.59 0.54 -7.62
C GLN A 115 -11.04 0.24 -7.96
N ASP A 116 -11.44 0.37 -9.22
CA ASP A 116 -12.80 0.13 -9.66
C ASP A 116 -12.98 -1.34 -10.03
N SER A 117 -13.80 -2.06 -9.25
CA SER A 117 -14.10 -3.47 -9.47
C SER A 117 -14.83 -3.77 -10.78
N ASP A 118 -15.51 -2.78 -11.37
CA ASP A 118 -16.16 -2.93 -12.68
C ASP A 118 -15.16 -2.79 -13.84
N TYR A 119 -13.99 -2.19 -13.57
CA TYR A 119 -12.90 -1.95 -14.50
C TYR A 119 -11.57 -2.50 -13.94
N PRO A 120 -11.46 -3.82 -13.72
CA PRO A 120 -10.23 -4.41 -13.21
C PRO A 120 -9.11 -4.24 -14.26
N GLY A 121 -7.96 -3.73 -13.82
CA GLY A 121 -6.90 -3.33 -14.73
C GLY A 121 -5.71 -2.67 -14.02
N VAL A 122 -4.82 -2.09 -14.82
CA VAL A 122 -3.65 -1.33 -14.37
C VAL A 122 -3.56 0.01 -15.12
N ASP A 123 -3.23 1.08 -14.40
CA ASP A 123 -2.83 2.38 -14.95
C ASP A 123 -1.30 2.47 -14.90
N ILE A 124 -0.69 2.81 -16.03
CA ILE A 124 0.76 2.95 -16.18
C ILE A 124 1.04 4.39 -16.63
N GLU A 125 1.66 5.17 -15.74
CA GLU A 125 1.99 6.57 -15.96
C GLU A 125 3.51 6.77 -16.00
N PHE A 126 4.01 7.60 -16.94
CA PHE A 126 5.40 8.07 -16.88
C PHE A 126 5.50 9.40 -16.13
N VAL A 127 6.39 9.46 -15.14
CA VAL A 127 6.62 10.64 -14.32
C VAL A 127 8.06 11.12 -14.49
N PRO A 128 8.30 12.32 -15.05
CA PRO A 128 9.65 12.84 -15.25
C PRO A 128 10.26 13.40 -13.96
N ASP A 129 11.60 13.29 -13.81
CA ASP A 129 12.32 13.71 -12.59
C ASP A 129 12.22 15.22 -12.31
N ASN A 130 12.09 16.03 -13.35
CA ASN A 130 12.15 17.50 -13.29
C ASN A 130 10.86 18.14 -13.83
N GLU A 131 9.70 17.64 -13.41
CA GLU A 131 8.41 18.20 -13.80
C GLU A 131 8.24 19.62 -13.25
N LYS A 132 8.22 20.62 -14.14
CA LYS A 132 8.09 22.05 -13.78
C LYS A 132 6.75 22.66 -14.23
N GLU A 133 6.00 21.97 -15.09
CA GLU A 133 4.71 22.43 -15.60
C GLU A 133 3.55 21.78 -14.82
N LEU A 134 2.49 22.55 -14.58
CA LEU A 134 1.20 22.00 -14.14
C LEU A 134 0.55 21.31 -15.34
N LEU A 135 0.46 19.99 -15.31
CA LEU A 135 -0.21 19.17 -16.33
C LEU A 135 -1.61 18.79 -15.87
N TYR A 136 -2.58 18.77 -16.79
CA TYR A 136 -3.92 18.22 -16.53
C TYR A 136 -3.87 16.70 -16.46
N THR A 137 -3.09 16.07 -17.34
CA THR A 137 -2.80 14.64 -17.32
C THR A 137 -1.38 14.38 -17.78
N ARG A 138 -0.73 13.34 -17.24
CA ARG A 138 0.53 12.84 -17.79
C ARG A 138 0.25 11.80 -18.87
N PRO A 139 1.21 11.56 -19.79
CA PRO A 139 1.12 10.43 -20.68
C PRO A 139 0.97 9.12 -19.90
N ARG A 140 -0.10 8.37 -20.18
CA ARG A 140 -0.40 7.11 -19.50
C ARG A 140 -1.16 6.13 -20.37
N ILE A 141 -1.08 4.88 -19.98
CA ILE A 141 -1.77 3.75 -20.60
C ILE A 141 -2.54 3.02 -19.53
N VAL A 142 -3.84 2.80 -19.76
CA VAL A 142 -4.69 1.98 -18.89
C VAL A 142 -5.03 0.69 -19.63
N ILE A 143 -4.70 -0.44 -19.03
CA ILE A 143 -5.10 -1.77 -19.54
C ILE A 143 -6.15 -2.32 -18.57
N GLU A 144 -7.37 -2.50 -19.05
CA GLU A 144 -8.48 -2.94 -18.22
C GLU A 144 -9.39 -3.93 -18.95
N LYS A 145 -10.06 -4.75 -18.15
CA LYS A 145 -11.00 -5.78 -18.62
C LYS A 145 -12.36 -5.54 -17.97
N PRO A 146 -13.18 -4.61 -18.49
CA PRO A 146 -14.45 -4.31 -17.87
C PRO A 146 -15.37 -5.55 -17.86
N LYS A 147 -16.26 -5.59 -16.88
CA LYS A 147 -17.20 -6.70 -16.71
C LYS A 147 -18.14 -6.79 -17.92
N GLY A 148 -18.04 -7.90 -18.66
CA GLY A 148 -18.84 -8.12 -19.87
C GLY A 148 -18.28 -7.53 -21.17
N GLU A 149 -17.17 -6.79 -21.11
CA GLU A 149 -16.50 -6.22 -22.31
C GLU A 149 -15.26 -7.01 -22.71
N LYS A 150 -14.58 -6.63 -23.80
CA LYS A 150 -13.27 -7.19 -24.15
C LYS A 150 -12.16 -6.51 -23.34
N LEU A 151 -10.98 -7.15 -23.28
CA LEU A 151 -9.79 -6.48 -22.78
C LEU A 151 -9.51 -5.30 -23.71
N HIS A 152 -9.20 -4.14 -23.16
CA HIS A 152 -8.77 -2.99 -23.96
C HIS A 152 -7.64 -2.22 -23.29
N CYS A 153 -6.98 -1.42 -24.12
CA CYS A 153 -5.94 -0.50 -23.75
C CYS A 153 -6.39 0.91 -24.13
N LEU A 154 -6.46 1.81 -23.16
CA LEU A 154 -6.77 3.22 -23.34
C LEU A 154 -5.47 4.02 -23.24
N ILE A 155 -5.27 4.98 -24.14
CA ILE A 155 -4.03 5.74 -24.25
C ILE A 155 -4.34 7.22 -24.06
N TRP A 156 -3.70 7.87 -23.11
CA TRP A 156 -3.67 9.32 -22.95
C TRP A 156 -2.33 9.84 -23.46
N ASN A 157 -2.30 10.39 -24.68
CA ASN A 157 -1.11 11.03 -25.23
C ASN A 157 -1.18 12.57 -25.23
N ASP A 158 -2.37 13.14 -24.98
CA ASP A 158 -2.61 14.58 -24.97
C ASP A 158 -2.62 15.11 -23.55
N LYS A 159 -1.53 15.80 -23.18
CA LYS A 159 -1.35 16.41 -21.85
C LYS A 159 -2.36 17.53 -21.52
N SER A 160 -3.14 17.97 -22.52
CA SER A 160 -4.15 19.04 -22.38
C SER A 160 -5.59 18.54 -22.32
N SER A 161 -5.80 17.22 -22.38
CA SER A 161 -7.13 16.58 -22.38
C SER A 161 -7.25 15.59 -21.23
N GLU A 162 -8.40 15.55 -20.55
CA GLU A 162 -8.71 14.51 -19.57
C GLU A 162 -9.25 13.23 -20.20
N ASP A 163 -9.68 13.28 -21.47
CA ASP A 163 -10.17 12.13 -22.23
C ASP A 163 -9.03 11.36 -22.91
N TYR A 164 -9.19 10.03 -23.05
CA TYR A 164 -8.22 9.21 -23.76
C TYR A 164 -8.16 9.61 -25.24
N SER A 165 -6.95 9.61 -25.77
CA SER A 165 -6.65 9.93 -27.16
C SER A 165 -6.87 8.75 -28.11
N ASP A 166 -6.75 7.51 -27.61
CA ASP A 166 -6.90 6.30 -28.43
C ASP A 166 -7.36 5.10 -27.58
N LYS A 167 -7.98 4.11 -28.25
CA LYS A 167 -8.47 2.87 -27.66
C LYS A 167 -8.16 1.69 -28.56
N ILE A 168 -7.43 0.71 -28.01
CA ILE A 168 -7.15 -0.57 -28.66
C ILE A 168 -7.99 -1.64 -27.97
N VAL A 169 -8.84 -2.34 -28.73
CA VAL A 169 -9.61 -3.49 -28.23
C VAL A 169 -8.90 -4.76 -28.67
N PHE A 170 -8.59 -5.64 -27.72
CA PHE A 170 -7.93 -6.92 -28.02
C PHE A 170 -8.98 -7.92 -28.50
N GLU A 171 -8.88 -8.30 -29.76
CA GLU A 171 -9.66 -9.37 -30.38
C GLU A 171 -8.99 -10.70 -30.02
N ASN A 172 -9.58 -11.45 -29.08
CA ASN A 172 -9.21 -12.85 -28.86
C ASN A 172 -9.66 -13.74 -30.02
#